data_AF-A0A0R3VU30-F1
#
_entry.id   AF-A0A0R3VU30-F1
#
_cell.length_a   1.000
_cell.length_b   1.000
_cell.length_c   1.000
_cell.angle_alpha   90.00
_cell.angle_beta   90.00
_cell.angle_gamma   90.00
#
_symmetry.space_group_name_H-M   'P 1'
#
loop_
_entity.id
_entity.type
_entity.pdbx_description
1 polymer ?
#
loop_
_entity_poly.entity_id
_entity_poly.type
_entity_poly.pdbx_seq_one_letter_code
_entity_poly.pdbx_strand_id
1 'polypeptide(L)'
;LWQVTVYLGKRDFIDHLTHVDPIGRRFHPLHLEGVVLVDAEYVKGRKVFIHLLCAFRHGRDGDEFHGIDWHRDLFLNTKQVYPPSGPLEESTSHSKISRLQERLIRKLGPDSYPFTFKVDY
;
A
#
# COMPACT_ATOMS: atom_id res chain seq x y z
N LEU A 1 -8.75 -13.55 16.50
CA LEU A 1 -9.34 -12.58 15.53
C LEU A 1 -8.21 -11.68 15.04
N TRP A 2 -8.24 -11.29 13.75
CA TRP A 2 -7.18 -10.47 13.14
C TRP A 2 -7.24 -9.04 13.69
N GLN A 3 -6.11 -8.48 14.15
CA GLN A 3 -6.03 -7.15 14.78
C GLN A 3 -5.84 -6.01 13.76
N VAL A 4 -5.14 -6.30 12.66
CA VAL A 4 -4.95 -5.41 11.51
C VAL A 4 -4.97 -6.28 10.26
N THR A 5 -5.76 -5.90 9.27
CA THR A 5 -5.93 -6.67 8.03
C THR A 5 -5.81 -5.76 6.81
N VAL A 6 -5.04 -6.17 5.80
CA VAL A 6 -4.85 -5.41 4.56
C VAL A 6 -5.62 -6.07 3.41
N TYR A 7 -6.40 -5.28 2.70
CA TYR A 7 -7.11 -5.68 1.49
C TYR A 7 -6.51 -4.94 0.28
N LEU A 8 -6.00 -5.70 -0.69
CA LEU A 8 -5.44 -5.18 -1.94
C LEU A 8 -6.37 -5.51 -3.11
N GLY A 9 -6.49 -4.58 -4.06
CA GLY A 9 -7.28 -4.82 -5.28
C GLY A 9 -6.64 -5.80 -6.26
N LYS A 10 -5.32 -5.77 -6.35
CA LYS A 10 -4.50 -6.60 -7.24
C LYS A 10 -3.18 -6.96 -6.54
N ARG A 11 -2.61 -8.09 -6.94
CA ARG A 11 -1.30 -8.57 -6.46
C ARG A 11 -0.21 -8.38 -7.50
N ASP A 12 -0.58 -8.57 -8.77
CA ASP A 12 0.33 -8.40 -9.89
C ASP A 12 0.18 -7.01 -10.49
N PHE A 13 1.32 -6.34 -10.63
CA PHE A 13 1.44 -5.02 -11.22
C PHE A 13 2.50 -5.10 -12.31
N ILE A 14 2.09 -4.88 -13.57
CA ILE A 14 2.97 -4.98 -14.73
C ILE A 14 3.38 -3.56 -15.11
N ASP A 15 4.69 -3.29 -15.06
CA ASP A 15 5.26 -2.09 -15.64
C ASP A 15 5.57 -2.36 -17.11
N HIS A 16 5.05 -1.53 -18.00
CA HIS A 16 5.22 -1.68 -19.45
C HIS A 16 6.44 -0.94 -20.00
N LEU A 17 7.19 -0.18 -19.18
CA LEU A 17 8.46 0.52 -19.46
C LEU A 17 8.49 1.48 -20.68
N THR A 18 7.60 1.35 -21.66
CA THR A 18 7.74 1.94 -23.01
C THR A 18 6.42 2.31 -23.71
N HIS A 19 5.23 1.77 -23.35
CA HIS A 19 3.95 2.19 -23.96
C HIS A 19 2.70 1.78 -23.15
N VAL A 20 1.55 2.37 -23.53
CA VAL A 20 0.19 2.11 -22.99
C VAL A 20 -0.68 1.49 -24.09
N ASP A 21 -1.43 0.45 -23.76
CA ASP A 21 -2.46 -0.14 -24.65
C ASP A 21 -3.55 0.92 -24.98
N PRO A 22 -3.90 1.14 -26.25
CA PRO A 22 -4.62 2.35 -26.67
C PRO A 22 -6.14 2.16 -26.58
N ILE A 23 -6.70 2.02 -25.38
CA ILE A 23 -8.16 2.18 -25.17
C ILE A 23 -8.42 2.92 -23.85
N GLY A 24 -8.48 4.24 -23.94
CA GLY A 24 -9.39 5.06 -23.14
C GLY A 24 -9.24 5.01 -21.62
N ARG A 25 -8.14 5.55 -21.09
CA ARG A 25 -8.11 6.48 -19.94
C ARG A 25 -6.65 6.78 -19.56
N ARG A 26 -6.19 7.98 -19.96
CA ARG A 26 -5.27 8.89 -19.27
C ARG A 26 -4.19 8.21 -18.42
N PHE A 27 -2.90 8.34 -18.81
CA PHE A 27 -1.69 8.14 -17.99
C PHE A 27 -2.02 7.91 -16.51
N HIS A 28 -2.27 6.66 -16.14
CA HIS A 28 -2.52 6.32 -14.75
C HIS A 28 -1.19 5.76 -14.26
N PRO A 29 -0.46 6.48 -13.38
CA PRO A 29 0.62 5.88 -12.61
C PRO A 29 0.19 4.51 -12.09
N LEU A 30 1.13 3.59 -11.94
CA LEU A 30 0.82 2.33 -11.29
C LEU A 30 0.42 2.66 -9.83
N HIS A 31 -0.88 2.65 -9.57
CA HIS A 31 -1.43 2.94 -8.26
C HIS A 31 -1.66 1.62 -7.55
N LEU A 32 -0.91 1.39 -6.47
CA LEU A 32 -1.19 0.31 -5.55
C LEU A 32 -2.21 0.83 -4.54
N GLU A 33 -3.46 0.38 -4.69
CA GLU A 33 -4.59 0.82 -3.88
C GLU A 33 -5.17 -0.32 -3.04
N GLY A 34 -5.58 0.03 -1.82
CA GLY A 34 -6.18 -0.92 -0.89
C GLY A 34 -6.87 -0.25 0.28
N VAL A 35 -7.30 -1.08 1.22
CA VAL A 35 -7.95 -0.68 2.49
C VAL A 35 -7.33 -1.47 3.63
N VAL A 36 -7.05 -0.80 4.75
CA VAL A 36 -6.64 -1.44 6.00
C VAL A 36 -7.84 -1.47 6.93
N LEU A 37 -8.26 -2.66 7.34
CA LEU A 37 -9.23 -2.85 8.42
C LEU A 37 -8.47 -2.94 9.74
N VAL A 38 -8.90 -2.17 10.73
CA VAL A 38 -8.23 -2.04 12.01
C VAL A 38 -9.20 -2.38 13.14
N ASP A 39 -8.74 -3.12 14.15
CA ASP A 39 -9.48 -3.28 15.39
C ASP A 39 -9.23 -2.06 16.30
N ALA A 40 -10.22 -1.18 16.41
CA ALA A 40 -10.14 0.08 17.16
C ALA A 40 -9.86 -0.11 18.65
N GLU A 41 -10.36 -1.20 19.26
CA GLU A 41 -10.11 -1.50 20.67
C GLU A 41 -8.65 -1.90 20.88
N TYR A 42 -8.13 -2.72 19.96
CA TYR A 42 -6.73 -3.10 19.96
C TYR A 42 -5.83 -1.86 19.74
N VAL A 43 -6.02 -1.09 18.66
CA VAL A 43 -5.07 -0.01 18.31
C VAL A 43 -5.22 1.27 19.12
N LYS A 44 -6.03 1.27 20.18
CA LYS A 44 -6.25 2.45 21.04
C LYS A 44 -4.91 3.05 21.51
N GLY A 45 -4.69 4.34 21.19
CA GLY A 45 -3.47 5.06 21.53
C GLY A 45 -2.24 4.71 20.68
N ARG A 46 -2.39 3.87 19.65
CA ARG A 46 -1.32 3.46 18.72
C ARG A 46 -1.58 4.02 17.32
N LYS A 47 -0.50 4.08 16.54
CA LYS A 47 -0.54 4.45 15.12
C LYS A 47 -0.35 3.22 14.26
N VAL A 48 -1.06 3.16 13.15
CA VAL A 48 -0.90 2.12 12.12
C VAL A 48 -0.31 2.77 10.88
N PHE A 49 0.78 2.18 10.39
CA PHE A 49 1.45 2.59 9.17
C PHE A 49 1.35 1.48 8.14
N ILE A 50 1.38 1.86 6.87
CA ILE A 50 1.55 0.96 5.75
C ILE A 50 2.80 1.36 4.98
N HIS A 51 3.54 0.34 4.51
CA HIS A 51 4.80 0.50 3.81
C HIS A 51 4.71 -0.16 2.44
N LEU A 52 5.17 0.55 1.41
CA LEU A 52 5.53 -0.02 0.12
C LEU A 52 7.06 -0.10 0.07
N LEU A 53 7.59 -1.31 0.16
CA LEU A 53 9.03 -1.59 0.15
C LEU A 53 9.39 -2.30 -1.15
N CYS A 54 10.31 -1.71 -1.91
CA CYS A 54 11.08 -2.41 -2.93
C CYS A 54 12.45 -2.71 -2.34
N ALA A 55 12.81 -3.97 -2.26
CA ALA A 55 14.11 -4.39 -1.77
C ALA A 55 14.72 -5.42 -2.71
N PHE A 56 16.03 -5.32 -2.89
CA PHE A 56 16.82 -6.37 -3.50
C PHE A 56 17.29 -7.34 -2.41
N ARG A 57 17.14 -8.63 -2.69
CA ARG A 57 17.63 -9.71 -1.83
C ARG A 57 18.44 -10.67 -2.68
N HIS A 58 19.66 -10.97 -2.25
CA HIS A 58 20.51 -11.98 -2.86
C HIS A 58 21.06 -12.92 -1.78
N GLY A 59 20.80 -14.21 -2.00
CA GLY A 59 21.14 -15.34 -1.14
C GLY A 59 20.50 -16.59 -1.76
N ARG A 60 21.11 -17.77 -1.58
CA ARG A 60 20.49 -19.05 -1.95
C ARG A 60 19.73 -19.60 -0.76
N ASP A 61 18.56 -20.18 -1.00
CA ASP A 61 17.90 -21.03 0.00
C ASP A 61 18.85 -22.21 0.34
N GLY A 62 19.36 -22.23 1.57
CA GLY A 62 20.18 -23.34 2.10
C GLY A 62 21.70 -23.13 2.15
N ASP A 63 22.24 -21.96 1.82
CA ASP A 63 23.68 -21.67 1.98
C ASP A 63 23.95 -20.87 3.27
N GLU A 64 23.61 -21.44 4.43
CA GLU A 64 23.93 -20.89 5.75
C GLU A 64 25.46 -20.80 6.00
N PHE A 65 26.29 -21.35 5.10
CA PHE A 65 27.74 -21.41 5.23
C PHE A 65 28.49 -20.29 4.51
N HIS A 66 27.85 -19.59 3.57
CA HIS A 66 28.37 -18.35 2.98
C HIS A 66 27.48 -17.19 3.42
N GLY A 67 27.75 -16.67 4.63
CA GLY A 67 26.96 -15.64 5.33
C GLY A 67 26.90 -14.26 4.67
N ILE A 68 26.52 -14.19 3.38
CA ILE A 68 26.26 -12.97 2.64
C ILE A 68 24.77 -12.96 2.27
N ASP A 69 23.93 -12.74 3.26
CA ASP A 69 22.58 -12.24 3.01
C ASP A 69 22.70 -10.77 2.61
N TRP A 70 22.74 -10.49 1.31
CA TRP A 70 22.74 -9.10 0.84
C TRP A 70 21.30 -8.64 0.69
N HIS A 71 20.90 -7.75 1.59
CA HIS A 71 19.60 -7.09 1.57
C HIS A 71 19.81 -5.58 1.44
N ARG A 72 19.16 -4.98 0.43
CA ARG A 72 19.18 -3.53 0.21
C ARG A 72 17.77 -3.06 -0.10
N ASP A 73 17.32 -2.09 0.68
CA ASP A 73 16.11 -1.34 0.39
C ASP A 73 16.41 -0.38 -0.77
N LEU A 74 15.72 -0.57 -1.88
CA LEU A 74 15.83 0.27 -3.07
C LEU A 74 14.87 1.46 -2.98
N PHE A 75 13.69 1.23 -2.40
CA PHE A 75 12.65 2.24 -2.27
C PHE A 75 11.74 1.90 -1.08
N LEU A 76 11.45 2.90 -0.26
CA LEU A 76 10.49 2.79 0.85
C LEU A 76 9.55 3.98 0.83
N ASN A 77 8.26 3.73 0.68
CA ASN A 77 7.22 4.72 0.88
C ASN A 77 6.35 4.33 2.07
N THR A 78 6.16 5.25 3.01
CA THR A 78 5.45 5.00 4.26
C THR A 78 4.29 5.97 4.39
N LYS A 79 3.11 5.45 4.77
CA LYS A 79 1.93 6.27 5.05
C LYS A 79 1.30 5.89 6.38
N GLN A 80 0.89 6.88 7.16
CA GLN A 80 0.05 6.66 8.34
C GLN A 80 -1.38 6.42 7.87
N VAL A 81 -2.00 5.34 8.35
CA VAL A 81 -3.37 4.95 8.00
C VAL A 81 -4.33 5.18 9.18
N TYR A 82 -3.85 4.94 10.41
CA TYR A 82 -4.60 5.20 11.63
C TYR A 82 -3.72 5.91 12.69
N PRO A 83 -4.25 6.89 13.45
CA PRO A 83 -5.50 7.58 13.15
C PRO A 83 -5.37 8.32 11.81
N PRO A 84 -6.47 8.55 11.07
CA PRO A 84 -6.43 9.31 9.82
C PRO A 84 -5.86 10.70 10.09
N SER A 85 -4.95 11.16 9.22
CA SER A 85 -4.41 12.53 9.29
C SER A 85 -5.58 13.52 9.26
N GLY A 86 -5.59 14.48 10.19
CA GLY A 86 -6.68 15.46 10.31
C GLY A 86 -6.80 16.42 9.11
N PRO A 87 -7.79 17.33 9.14
CA PRO A 87 -8.23 18.13 7.99
C PRO A 87 -7.18 19.08 7.37
N LEU A 88 -6.03 19.32 8.01
CA LEU A 88 -4.97 20.16 7.43
C LEU A 88 -4.22 19.46 6.27
N GLU A 89 -4.18 18.13 6.23
CA GLU A 89 -3.56 17.35 5.14
C GLU A 89 -4.57 16.90 4.06
N GLU A 90 -5.84 17.26 4.19
CA GLU A 90 -6.87 16.99 3.17
C GLU A 90 -6.64 17.80 1.88
N SER A 91 -5.95 18.95 1.98
CA SER A 91 -5.70 19.85 0.86
C SER A 91 -4.63 19.34 -0.12
N THR A 92 -3.72 18.46 0.31
CA THR A 92 -2.66 17.87 -0.53
C THR A 92 -2.88 16.39 -0.86
N SER A 93 -3.80 15.72 -0.17
CA SER A 93 -4.01 14.26 -0.28
C SER A 93 -5.46 13.83 -0.54
N HIS A 94 -6.30 14.72 -1.08
CA HIS A 94 -7.56 14.34 -1.73
C HIS A 94 -7.30 13.55 -3.05
N SER A 95 -6.49 12.49 -3.00
CA SER A 95 -6.62 11.41 -3.98
C SER A 95 -8.04 10.88 -3.81
N LYS A 96 -8.91 11.22 -4.77
CA LYS A 96 -10.28 10.69 -4.84
C LYS A 96 -10.21 9.20 -4.51
N ILE A 97 -10.91 8.79 -3.44
CA ILE A 97 -11.05 7.38 -3.07
C ILE A 97 -11.54 6.65 -4.32
N SER A 98 -10.92 5.52 -4.65
CA SER A 98 -11.28 4.78 -5.85
C SER A 98 -12.58 4.00 -5.65
N ARG A 99 -13.23 3.64 -6.77
CA ARG A 99 -14.45 2.81 -6.73
C ARG A 99 -14.24 1.48 -6.00
N LEU A 100 -13.02 0.93 -6.04
CA LEU A 100 -12.65 -0.28 -5.31
C LEU A 100 -12.65 0.00 -3.81
N GLN A 101 -11.94 1.04 -3.38
CA GLN A 101 -11.85 1.42 -1.97
C GLN A 101 -13.22 1.77 -1.40
N GLU A 102 -14.07 2.50 -2.12
CA GLU A 102 -15.46 2.78 -1.71
C GLU A 102 -16.25 1.49 -1.46
N ARG A 103 -16.16 0.52 -2.38
CA ARG A 103 -16.85 -0.78 -2.24
C ARG A 103 -16.33 -1.57 -1.05
N LEU A 104 -15.01 -1.58 -0.83
CA LEU A 104 -14.39 -2.27 0.29
C LEU A 104 -14.79 -1.62 1.62
N ILE A 105 -14.75 -0.30 1.72
CA ILE A 105 -15.14 0.43 2.94
C ILE A 105 -16.60 0.14 3.30
N ARG A 106 -17.50 0.23 2.31
CA ARG A 106 -18.92 -0.11 2.51
C ARG A 106 -19.14 -1.56 2.98
N LYS A 107 -18.28 -2.48 2.54
CA LYS A 107 -18.38 -3.91 2.88
C LYS A 107 -17.74 -4.23 4.24
N LEU A 108 -16.65 -3.56 4.59
CA LEU A 108 -15.82 -3.87 5.76
C LEU A 108 -16.23 -3.08 7.01
N GLY A 109 -16.88 -1.92 6.84
CA GLY A 109 -17.38 -1.11 7.95
C GLY A 109 -16.53 0.13 8.26
N PRO A 110 -16.82 0.84 9.36
CA PRO A 110 -16.27 2.17 9.66
C PRO A 110 -14.78 2.15 10.01
N ASP A 111 -14.24 1.07 10.57
CA ASP A 111 -12.82 0.95 10.94
C ASP A 111 -11.92 0.54 9.76
N SER A 112 -12.32 0.94 8.55
CA SER A 112 -11.63 0.61 7.32
C SER A 112 -11.10 1.87 6.64
N TYR A 113 -9.79 1.89 6.46
CA TYR A 113 -9.04 3.10 6.10
C TYR A 113 -8.34 2.91 4.75
N PRO A 114 -8.63 3.76 3.75
CA PRO A 114 -8.05 3.62 2.42
C PRO A 114 -6.58 4.05 2.39
N PHE A 115 -5.81 3.43 1.49
CA PHE A 115 -4.46 3.88 1.16
C PHE A 115 -4.19 3.70 -0.33
N THR A 116 -3.33 4.56 -0.87
CA THR A 116 -2.85 4.49 -2.25
C THR A 116 -1.37 4.84 -2.29
N PHE A 117 -0.55 4.01 -2.92
CA PHE A 117 0.82 4.34 -3.28
C PHE A 117 0.90 4.63 -4.77
N LYS A 118 1.66 5.67 -5.13
CA LYS A 118 2.15 5.87 -6.48
C LYS A 118 3.53 5.23 -6.55
N VAL A 119 3.71 4.33 -7.51
CA VAL A 119 5.02 3.79 -7.83
C VAL A 119 5.60 4.69 -8.91
N ASP A 120 6.47 5.60 -8.50
CA ASP A 120 7.21 6.49 -9.40
C ASP A 120 8.67 5.97 -9.45
N TYR A 121 9.24 5.84 -10.65
CA TYR A 121 10.62 5.44 -10.92
C TYR A 121 11.42 6.62 -11.50
#